data_AF-A0A7C4VN72-F1
#
_entry.id   AF-A0A7C4VN72-F1
#
_cell.length_a   1.000
_cell.length_b   1.000
_cell.length_c   1.000
_cell.angle_alpha   90.00
_cell.angle_beta   90.00
_cell.angle_gamma   90.00
#
_symmetry.space_group_name_H-M   'P 1'
#
loop_
_entity.id
_entity.type
_entity.pdbx_description
1 polymer ?
#
loop_
_entity_poly.entity_id
_entity_poly.type
_entity_poly.pdbx_seq_one_letter_code
_entity_poly.pdbx_strand_id
1 'polypeptide(L)'
;MIYKTNYLRLNLKYVKEADEFLARRDYPQASEKLWGAFVEAVKALVAERGVSLGTHRSIAKFVSRLNAENPEWRLRDAFRHAESLHVNFYEDHLLRTT
;
A
#
# COMPACT_ATOMS: atom_id res chain seq x y z
N MET A 1 -1.71 19.02 10.77
CA MET A 1 -1.99 17.60 11.10
C MET A 1 -3.23 17.01 10.40
N ILE A 2 -3.90 17.70 9.46
CA ILE A 2 -5.10 17.19 8.76
C ILE A 2 -4.77 16.11 7.71
N TYR A 3 -3.61 16.22 7.04
CA TYR A 3 -3.22 15.32 5.96
C TYR A 3 -2.99 13.86 6.41
N LYS A 4 -2.36 13.64 7.57
CA LYS A 4 -2.17 12.30 8.15
C LYS A 4 -3.50 11.59 8.36
N THR A 5 -4.47 12.28 8.96
CA THR A 5 -5.81 11.72 9.23
C THR A 5 -6.52 11.31 7.94
N ASN A 6 -6.35 12.08 6.86
CA ASN A 6 -6.92 11.73 5.56
C ASN A 6 -6.29 10.46 4.96
N TYR A 7 -4.97 10.31 5.07
CA TYR A 7 -4.27 9.12 4.59
C TYR A 7 -4.64 7.87 5.38
N LEU A 8 -4.71 7.94 6.71
CA LEU A 8 -5.16 6.81 7.53
C LEU A 8 -6.62 6.42 7.24
N ARG A 9 -7.50 7.41 7.02
CA ARG A 9 -8.89 7.15 6.63
C ARG A 9 -8.98 6.42 5.28
N LEU A 10 -8.17 6.82 4.30
CA LEU A 10 -8.13 6.15 2.99
C LEU A 10 -7.52 4.74 3.09
N ASN A 11 -6.45 4.58 3.87
CA ASN A 11 -5.88 3.27 4.16
C ASN A 11 -6.96 2.31 4.71
N LEU A 12 -7.68 2.69 5.76
CA LEU A 12 -8.73 1.86 6.35
C LEU A 12 -9.87 1.57 5.38
N LYS A 13 -10.26 2.56 4.56
CA LYS A 13 -11.24 2.35 3.49
C LYS A 13 -10.77 1.28 2.51
N TYR A 14 -9.52 1.35 2.05
CA TYR A 14 -8.99 0.40 1.08
C TYR A 14 -8.80 -1.00 1.66
N VAL A 15 -8.40 -1.13 2.94
CA VAL A 15 -8.37 -2.45 3.61
C VAL A 15 -9.75 -3.08 3.63
N LYS A 16 -10.78 -2.31 3.99
CA LYS A 16 -12.17 -2.80 3.98
C LYS A 16 -12.64 -3.19 2.57
N GLU A 17 -12.39 -2.35 1.57
CA GLU A 17 -12.73 -2.67 0.18
C GLU A 17 -11.98 -3.93 -0.31
N ALA A 18 -10.71 -4.10 0.06
CA ALA A 18 -9.94 -5.29 -0.29
C ALA A 18 -10.59 -6.56 0.25
N ASP A 19 -11.04 -6.58 1.51
CA ASP A 19 -11.74 -7.72 2.11
C ASP A 19 -13.04 -8.04 1.36
N GLU A 20 -13.79 -7.02 0.94
CA GLU A 20 -15.01 -7.19 0.15
C GLU A 20 -14.74 -7.81 -1.24
N PHE A 21 -13.64 -7.42 -1.90
CA PHE A 21 -13.22 -7.99 -3.18
C PHE A 21 -12.66 -9.41 -3.04
N LEU A 22 -11.87 -9.68 -1.98
CA LEU A 22 -11.39 -11.02 -1.64
C LEU A 22 -12.55 -11.99 -1.43
N ALA A 23 -13.60 -11.57 -0.70
CA ALA A 23 -14.80 -12.37 -0.46
C ALA A 23 -15.53 -12.75 -1.77
N ARG A 24 -15.41 -11.93 -2.82
CA ARG A 24 -15.98 -12.16 -4.15
C ARG A 24 -15.01 -12.85 -5.12
N ARG A 25 -13.80 -13.19 -4.66
CA ARG A 25 -12.69 -13.71 -5.49
C ARG A 25 -12.32 -12.76 -6.65
N ASP A 26 -12.52 -11.46 -6.47
CA ASP A 26 -12.06 -10.41 -7.38
C ASP A 26 -10.64 -9.97 -6.99
N TYR A 27 -9.68 -10.83 -7.34
CA TYR A 27 -8.29 -10.65 -6.93
C TYR A 27 -7.58 -9.44 -7.57
N PRO A 28 -7.86 -9.04 -8.82
CA PRO A 28 -7.31 -7.80 -9.37
C PRO A 28 -7.71 -6.59 -8.53
N GLN A 29 -9.01 -6.43 -8.23
CA GLN A 29 -9.47 -5.30 -7.41
C GLN A 29 -8.96 -5.39 -5.98
N ALA A 30 -8.96 -6.57 -5.35
CA ALA A 30 -8.39 -6.74 -4.03
C ALA A 30 -6.90 -6.32 -3.98
N SER A 31 -6.15 -6.66 -5.01
CA SER A 31 -4.72 -6.34 -5.11
C SER A 31 -4.48 -4.84 -5.25
N GLU A 32 -5.26 -4.16 -6.08
CA GLU A 32 -5.22 -2.70 -6.22
C GLU A 32 -5.54 -1.99 -4.89
N LYS A 33 -6.54 -2.47 -4.15
CA LYS A 33 -6.90 -1.91 -2.85
C LYS A 33 -5.80 -2.11 -1.81
N LEU A 34 -5.22 -3.30 -1.72
CA LEU A 34 -4.13 -3.57 -0.78
C LEU A 34 -2.87 -2.75 -1.13
N TRP A 35 -2.55 -2.61 -2.41
CA TRP A 35 -1.48 -1.72 -2.85
C TRP A 35 -1.76 -0.26 -2.46
N GLY A 36 -2.97 0.25 -2.76
CA GLY A 36 -3.39 1.58 -2.37
C GLY A 36 -3.33 1.80 -0.85
N ALA A 37 -3.75 0.81 -0.06
CA ALA A 37 -3.67 0.86 1.39
C ALA A 37 -2.21 1.02 1.87
N PHE A 38 -1.28 0.23 1.32
CA PHE A 38 0.15 0.37 1.61
C PHE A 38 0.66 1.78 1.31
N VAL A 39 0.33 2.33 0.13
CA VAL A 39 0.74 3.68 -0.28
C VAL A 39 0.22 4.75 0.68
N GLU A 40 -1.04 4.67 1.10
CA GLU A 40 -1.64 5.62 2.03
C GLU A 40 -1.01 5.54 3.44
N ALA A 41 -0.65 4.34 3.91
CA ALA A 41 0.09 4.17 5.16
C ALA A 41 1.47 4.85 5.09
N VAL A 42 2.19 4.66 3.98
CA VAL A 42 3.49 5.33 3.77
C VAL A 42 3.30 6.86 3.74
N LYS A 43 2.29 7.38 3.03
CA LYS A 43 2.00 8.83 2.99
C LYS A 43 1.67 9.38 4.38
N ALA A 44 1.00 8.62 5.23
CA ALA A 44 0.75 9.03 6.62
C ALA A 44 2.05 9.23 7.39
N LEU A 45 3.01 8.30 7.29
CA LEU A 45 4.34 8.40 7.91
C LEU A 45 5.18 9.57 7.34
N VAL A 46 5.05 9.85 6.05
CA VAL A 46 5.70 11.01 5.42
C VAL A 46 5.13 12.31 6.00
N ALA A 47 3.79 12.40 6.05
CA ALA A 47 3.09 13.59 6.52
C ALA A 47 3.39 13.92 7.99
N GLU A 48 3.61 12.90 8.83
CA GLU A 48 4.10 13.08 10.21
C GLU A 48 5.45 13.80 10.27
N ARG A 49 6.30 13.60 9.25
CA ARG A 49 7.62 14.21 9.16
C ARG A 49 7.62 15.57 8.45
N GLY A 50 6.45 16.11 8.14
CA GLY A 50 6.30 17.39 7.45
C GLY A 50 6.77 17.37 5.99
N VAL A 51 6.95 16.18 5.40
CA VAL A 51 7.34 16.01 4.00
C VAL A 51 6.08 15.69 3.17
N SER A 52 6.03 16.10 1.90
CA SER A 52 5.00 15.68 0.95
C SER A 52 5.62 14.79 -0.14
N LEU A 53 4.93 13.71 -0.51
CA LEU A 53 5.33 12.86 -1.65
C LEU A 53 4.49 13.23 -2.88
N GLY A 54 5.17 13.52 -4.00
CA GLY A 54 4.53 13.91 -5.25
C GLY A 54 4.42 12.81 -6.32
N THR A 55 5.15 11.69 -6.21
CA THR A 55 5.22 10.66 -7.29
C THR A 55 5.48 9.23 -6.78
N HIS A 56 5.23 8.21 -7.62
CA HIS A 56 5.60 6.80 -7.33
C HIS A 56 7.07 6.62 -6.95
N ARG A 57 8.00 7.24 -7.70
CA ARG A 57 9.44 7.19 -7.40
C ARG A 57 9.77 7.73 -6.01
N SER A 58 8.99 8.70 -5.53
CA SER A 58 9.18 9.27 -4.20
C SER A 58 8.78 8.30 -3.07
N ILE A 59 7.86 7.37 -3.31
CA ILE A 59 7.45 6.33 -2.35
C ILE A 59 8.57 5.31 -2.12
N ALA A 60 9.12 4.72 -3.20
CA ALA A 60 10.18 3.70 -3.08
C ALA A 60 11.43 4.21 -2.34
N LYS A 61 11.85 5.46 -2.64
CA LYS A 61 12.97 6.11 -1.95
C LYS A 61 12.67 6.29 -0.46
N PHE A 62 11.46 6.72 -0.13
CA PHE A 62 11.06 6.94 1.26
C PHE A 62 10.94 5.63 2.04
N VAL A 63 10.33 4.59 1.46
CA VAL A 63 10.28 3.24 2.02
C VAL A 63 11.68 2.72 2.31
N SER A 64 12.62 2.84 1.37
CA SER A 64 14.00 2.38 1.59
C SER A 64 14.67 3.12 2.75
N ARG A 65 14.40 4.42 2.90
CA ARG A 65 14.90 5.21 4.02
C ARG A 65 14.28 4.78 5.35
N LEU A 66 12.95 4.67 5.41
CA LEU A 66 12.24 4.22 6.61
C LEU A 66 12.69 2.83 7.06
N ASN A 67 12.90 1.91 6.12
CA ASN A 67 13.41 0.57 6.42
C ASN A 67 14.84 0.61 6.96
N ALA A 68 15.68 1.56 6.54
CA ALA A 68 17.03 1.69 7.09
C ALA A 68 17.00 2.24 8.53
N GLU A 69 16.03 3.13 8.81
CA GLU A 69 15.80 3.69 10.15
C GLU A 69 15.09 2.71 11.09
N ASN A 70 14.24 1.82 10.57
CA ASN A 70 13.42 0.85 11.33
C ASN A 70 13.46 -0.54 10.64
N PRO A 71 14.59 -1.26 10.68
CA PRO A 71 14.75 -2.53 9.97
C PRO A 71 13.75 -3.61 10.39
N GLU A 72 13.31 -3.58 11.64
CA GLU A 72 12.37 -4.51 12.24
C GLU A 72 10.96 -4.43 11.65
N TRP A 73 10.59 -3.30 11.01
CA TRP A 73 9.31 -3.17 10.31
C TRP A 73 9.28 -3.91 8.98
N ARG A 74 10.43 -4.33 8.46
CA ARG A 74 10.57 -5.06 7.19
C ARG A 74 9.84 -4.40 6.01
N LEU A 75 9.84 -3.06 5.98
CA LEU A 75 9.13 -2.28 4.97
C LEU A 75 9.57 -2.56 3.52
N ARG A 76 10.83 -2.98 3.32
CA ARG A 76 11.30 -3.43 2.01
C ARG A 76 10.54 -4.66 1.52
N ASP A 77 10.27 -5.62 2.39
CA ASP A 77 9.52 -6.84 2.05
C ASP A 77 8.06 -6.49 1.78
N ALA A 78 7.45 -5.69 2.66
CA ALA A 78 6.08 -5.20 2.48
C ALA A 78 5.91 -4.46 1.15
N PHE A 79 6.87 -3.61 0.77
CA PHE A 79 6.86 -2.92 -0.51
C PHE A 79 6.97 -3.86 -1.70
N ARG A 80 7.81 -4.90 -1.63
CA ARG A 80 7.90 -5.92 -2.70
C ARG A 80 6.57 -6.65 -2.89
N HIS A 81 5.87 -6.98 -1.79
CA HIS A 81 4.54 -7.56 -1.86
C HIS A 81 3.51 -6.58 -2.45
N ALA A 82 3.53 -5.32 -2.05
CA ALA A 82 2.64 -4.29 -2.60
C ALA A 82 2.85 -4.12 -4.11
N GLU A 83 4.10 -4.07 -4.59
CA GLU A 83 4.39 -3.99 -6.03
C GLU A 83 3.89 -5.24 -6.78
N SER A 84 4.03 -6.44 -6.20
CA SER A 84 3.47 -7.67 -6.80
C SER A 84 1.94 -7.63 -6.89
N LEU A 85 1.26 -7.06 -5.90
CA LEU A 85 -0.19 -6.88 -5.93
C LEU A 85 -0.59 -5.88 -7.01
N HIS A 86 0.15 -4.79 -7.16
CA HIS A 86 -0.09 -3.80 -8.21
C HIS A 86 0.11 -4.41 -9.61
N VAL A 87 1.09 -5.29 -9.80
CA VAL A 87 1.24 -6.06 -11.05
C VAL A 87 0.02 -6.96 -11.27
N ASN A 88 -0.44 -7.68 -10.24
CA ASN A 88 -1.61 -8.55 -10.37
C ASN A 88 -2.90 -7.78 -10.74
N PHE A 89 -3.04 -6.51 -10.36
CA PHE A 89 -4.18 -5.69 -10.80
C PHE A 89 -4.25 -5.58 -12.34
N TYR A 90 -3.10 -5.51 -13.03
CA TYR A 90 -3.04 -5.46 -14.49
C TYR A 90 -3.00 -6.84 -15.15
N GLU A 91 -2.40 -7.83 -14.49
CA GLU A 91 -2.11 -9.15 -15.10
C GLU A 91 -3.07 -10.27 -14.70
N ASP A 92 -3.83 -10.14 -13.60
CA ASP A 92 -4.72 -11.17 -13.03
C ASP A 92 -4.08 -12.58 -12.96
N HIS A 93 -2.83 -12.67 -12.50
CA HIS A 93 -2.08 -13.92 -12.46
C HIS A 93 -2.40 -14.80 -11.23
N LEU A 94 -3.18 -14.30 -10.26
CA LEU A 94 -3.53 -15.04 -9.05
C LEU A 94 -4.56 -16.13 -9.35
N LEU A 95 -4.19 -17.38 -9.04
CA LEU A 95 -5.06 -18.54 -9.26
C LEU A 95 -6.30 -18.49 -8.37
N ARG A 96 -7.47 -18.71 -8.97
CA ARG A 96 -8.73 -18.97 -8.27
C ARG A 96 -8.81 -20.46 -7.97
N THR A 97 -8.25 -20.89 -6.83
CA THR A 97 -8.44 -22.28 -6.39
C THR A 97 -9.90 -22.51 -6.03
N THR A 98 -10.47 -23.62 -6.51
CA THR A 98 -11.86 -24.02 -6.32
C THR A 98 -12.17 -24.27 -4.86
#